data_AF-A0A8T0AEU4-F1
#
_entry.id   AF-A0A8T0AEU4-F1
#
_cell.length_a   1.000
_cell.length_b   1.000
_cell.length_c   1.000
_cell.angle_alpha   90.00
_cell.angle_beta   90.00
_cell.angle_gamma   90.00
#
_symmetry.space_group_name_H-M   'P 1'
#
loop_
_entity.id
_entity.type
_entity.pdbx_description
1 polymer ?
#
loop_
_entity_poly.entity_id
_entity_poly.type
_entity_poly.pdbx_seq_one_letter_code
_entity_poly.pdbx_strand_id
1 'polypeptide(L)'
;PFTVITDHKNLQYLREARRLNPRQARWALFFTRFRFHVTYRAGALNGKADALSRVFGPEEPSDPDPILSPALIVGPIVWDMDSEIRSASLQEPGPEGCPEGRVFVPTSCRRGLMQLVHEGLGTGHPGEKRTVQLIQTRYWWPRMAEEITRFIQECPT
;
A
#
# COMPACT_ATOMS: atom_id res chain seq x y z
N PRO A 1 34.35 -8.79 11.47
CA PRO A 1 33.24 -9.67 11.02
C PRO A 1 32.46 -10.13 12.25
N PHE A 2 31.14 -10.22 12.19
CA PHE A 2 30.31 -10.62 13.34
C PHE A 2 29.27 -11.69 12.98
N THR A 3 28.67 -12.31 13.99
CA THR A 3 27.65 -13.36 13.83
C THR A 3 26.29 -12.82 14.24
N VAL A 4 25.30 -12.99 13.36
CA VAL A 4 23.90 -12.69 13.62
C VAL A 4 23.21 -14.00 13.95
N ILE A 5 22.66 -14.09 15.16
CA ILE A 5 21.87 -15.24 15.59
C ILE A 5 20.39 -14.87 15.44
N THR A 6 19.64 -15.70 14.72
CA THR A 6 18.21 -15.49 14.46
C THR A 6 17.43 -16.79 14.63
N ASP A 7 16.18 -16.67 15.06
CA ASP A 7 15.19 -17.74 15.08
C ASP A 7 14.48 -17.92 13.73
N HIS A 8 14.80 -17.10 12.73
CA HIS A 8 14.21 -17.20 11.39
C HIS A 8 15.13 -17.97 10.44
N LYS A 9 14.91 -19.30 10.34
CA LYS A 9 15.76 -20.23 9.57
C LYS A 9 16.02 -19.79 8.13
N ASN A 10 15.04 -19.21 7.43
CA ASN A 10 15.21 -18.80 6.03
C ASN A 10 16.25 -17.68 5.84
N LEU A 11 16.56 -16.90 6.89
CA LEU A 11 17.55 -15.82 6.79
C LEU A 11 18.99 -16.34 6.69
N GLN A 12 19.25 -17.62 7.00
CA GLN A 12 20.58 -18.22 6.80
C GLN A 12 21.00 -18.16 5.32
N TYR A 13 20.04 -18.30 4.42
CA TYR A 13 20.28 -18.36 2.97
C TYR A 13 20.21 -16.99 2.30
N LEU A 14 20.11 -15.88 3.05
CA LEU A 14 19.89 -14.54 2.50
C LEU A 14 20.94 -14.12 1.45
N ARG A 15 22.20 -14.52 1.65
CA ARG A 15 23.30 -14.19 0.72
C ARG A 15 23.49 -15.21 -0.40
N GLU A 16 22.98 -16.42 -0.22
CA GLU A 16 23.13 -17.56 -1.14
C GLU A 16 21.91 -17.74 -2.06
N ALA A 17 20.80 -17.04 -1.75
CA ALA A 17 19.56 -17.16 -2.47
C ALA A 17 19.72 -16.74 -3.95
N ARG A 18 19.42 -17.67 -4.84
CA ARG A 18 19.54 -17.50 -6.30
C ARG A 18 18.47 -16.59 -6.90
N ARG A 19 17.31 -16.47 -6.24
CA ARG A 19 16.21 -15.58 -6.63
C ARG A 19 15.66 -14.91 -5.39
N LEU A 20 15.69 -13.58 -5.37
CA LEU A 20 15.17 -12.75 -4.29
C LEU A 20 13.88 -12.07 -4.77
N ASN A 21 12.87 -12.01 -3.91
CA ASN A 21 11.73 -11.13 -4.16
C ASN A 21 12.13 -9.65 -3.95
N PRO A 22 11.34 -8.66 -4.42
CA PRO A 22 11.71 -7.24 -4.33
C PRO A 22 12.01 -6.75 -2.91
N ARG A 23 11.32 -7.30 -1.89
CA ARG A 23 11.59 -6.97 -0.48
C ARG A 23 12.96 -7.51 -0.06
N GLN A 24 13.24 -8.78 -0.33
CA GLN A 24 14.50 -9.42 0.02
C GLN A 24 15.69 -8.77 -0.72
N ALA A 25 15.52 -8.40 -2.00
CA ALA A 25 16.55 -7.73 -2.78
C ALA A 25 16.96 -6.38 -2.17
N ARG A 26 15.97 -5.55 -1.77
CA ARG A 26 16.24 -4.27 -1.08
C ARG A 26 17.03 -4.48 0.21
N TRP A 27 16.64 -5.45 1.03
CA TRP A 27 17.35 -5.77 2.27
C TRP A 27 18.75 -6.36 2.01
N ALA A 28 18.89 -7.27 1.05
CA ALA A 28 20.18 -7.84 0.67
C ALA A 28 21.17 -6.75 0.25
N LEU A 29 20.74 -5.78 -0.57
CA LEU A 29 21.54 -4.61 -0.95
C LEU A 29 21.97 -3.80 0.28
N PHE A 30 21.06 -3.49 1.20
CA PHE A 30 21.39 -2.78 2.44
C PHE A 30 22.47 -3.50 3.25
N PHE A 31 22.34 -4.83 3.37
CA PHE A 31 23.23 -5.66 4.19
C PHE A 31 24.62 -5.87 3.57
N THR A 32 24.83 -5.61 2.28
CA THR A 32 26.16 -5.71 1.65
C THR A 32 27.21 -4.82 2.31
N ARG A 33 26.77 -3.75 2.99
CA ARG A 33 27.62 -2.81 3.72
C ARG A 33 28.29 -3.42 4.95
N PHE A 34 27.78 -4.56 5.43
CA PHE A 34 28.24 -5.20 6.65
C PHE A 34 28.86 -6.57 6.34
N ARG A 35 29.91 -6.93 7.09
CA ARG A 35 30.53 -8.26 7.01
C ARG A 35 30.08 -9.13 8.17
N PHE A 36 29.08 -9.98 7.93
CA PHE A 36 28.51 -10.89 8.93
C PHE A 36 28.16 -12.27 8.37
N HIS A 37 27.91 -13.21 9.28
CA HIS A 37 27.34 -14.53 9.01
C HIS A 37 26.06 -14.73 9.82
N VAL A 38 25.07 -15.41 9.25
CA VAL A 38 23.77 -15.66 9.90
C VAL A 38 23.69 -17.11 10.35
N THR A 39 23.40 -17.34 11.63
CA THR A 39 23.17 -18.68 12.19
C THR A 39 21.79 -18.79 12.82
N TYR A 40 21.15 -19.94 12.59
CA TYR A 40 19.86 -20.26 13.18
C TYR A 40 20.01 -20.74 14.62
N ARG A 41 19.13 -20.27 15.49
CA ARG A 41 18.93 -20.76 16.86
C ARG A 41 17.43 -20.85 17.13
N ALA A 42 16.95 -21.99 17.60
CA ALA A 42 15.54 -22.17 17.91
C ALA A 42 15.02 -21.09 18.87
N GLY A 43 13.81 -20.57 18.63
CA GLY A 43 13.22 -19.46 19.39
C GLY A 43 13.16 -19.73 20.89
N ALA A 44 12.85 -20.97 21.31
CA ALA A 44 12.85 -21.39 22.72
C ALA A 44 14.22 -21.20 23.40
N LEU A 45 15.31 -21.30 22.62
CA LEU A 45 16.66 -21.04 23.12
C LEU A 45 17.04 -19.57 22.98
N ASN A 46 16.33 -18.75 22.20
CA ASN A 46 16.66 -17.35 21.94
C ASN A 46 16.04 -16.35 22.95
N GLY A 47 15.80 -16.82 24.18
CA GLY A 47 15.02 -16.08 25.20
C GLY A 47 15.52 -14.67 25.53
N LYS A 48 16.83 -14.40 25.42
CA LYS A 48 17.36 -13.03 25.65
C LYS A 48 16.86 -12.02 24.62
N ALA A 49 16.84 -12.41 23.34
CA ALA A 49 16.35 -11.57 22.27
C ALA A 49 14.82 -11.47 22.31
N ASP A 50 14.14 -12.59 22.60
CA ASP A 50 12.69 -12.66 22.74
C ASP A 50 12.17 -11.79 23.91
N ALA A 51 12.87 -11.77 25.04
CA ALA A 51 12.52 -10.89 26.15
C ALA A 51 12.59 -9.41 25.73
N LEU A 52 13.67 -9.00 25.05
CA LEU A 52 13.83 -7.61 24.59
C LEU A 52 12.83 -7.21 23.50
N SER A 53 12.45 -8.13 22.60
CA SER A 53 11.47 -7.84 21.55
C SER A 53 10.03 -7.72 22.07
N ARG A 54 9.75 -8.23 23.28
CA ARG A 54 8.43 -8.14 23.93
C ARG A 54 8.28 -6.99 24.91
N VAL A 55 9.39 -6.42 25.41
CA VAL A 55 9.38 -5.31 26.38
C VAL A 55 8.78 -4.04 25.78
N PHE A 56 8.99 -3.82 24.48
CA PHE A 56 8.27 -2.80 23.71
C PHE A 56 7.11 -3.49 23.00
N GLY A 57 6.01 -3.68 23.72
CA GLY A 57 4.73 -4.01 23.08
C GLY A 57 4.37 -2.94 22.06
N PRO A 58 3.51 -3.24 21.07
CA PRO A 58 2.98 -2.18 20.21
C PRO A 58 2.41 -1.10 21.14
N GLU A 59 2.81 0.16 20.93
CA GLU A 59 1.96 1.26 21.35
C GLU A 59 0.54 0.88 20.94
N GLU A 60 -0.43 1.05 21.87
CA GLU A 60 -1.86 1.02 21.52
C GLU A 60 -2.00 1.63 20.13
N PRO A 61 -2.68 0.96 19.18
CA PRO A 61 -2.70 1.40 17.79
C PRO A 61 -3.30 2.81 17.75
N SER A 62 -2.43 3.81 17.85
CA SER A 62 -2.74 5.15 17.47
C SER A 62 -2.84 5.08 15.96
N ASP A 63 -3.88 5.69 15.42
CA ASP A 63 -3.93 5.93 13.98
C ASP A 63 -2.57 6.52 13.60
N PRO A 64 -1.81 5.87 12.72
CA PRO A 64 -0.43 6.24 12.49
C PRO A 64 -0.42 7.69 12.03
N ASP A 65 0.15 8.56 12.87
CA ASP A 65 0.37 9.94 12.47
C ASP A 65 1.14 9.91 11.14
N PRO A 66 0.63 10.60 10.10
CA PRO A 66 1.28 10.58 8.81
C PRO A 66 2.72 11.06 8.99
N ILE A 67 3.67 10.31 8.42
CA ILE A 67 5.12 10.61 8.46
C ILE A 67 5.37 12.06 8.04
N LEU A 68 4.53 12.56 7.13
CA LEU A 68 4.50 13.96 6.73
C LEU A 68 3.37 14.66 7.48
N SER A 69 3.70 15.81 8.07
CA SER A 69 2.68 16.74 8.58
C SER A 69 1.65 17.03 7.49
N PRO A 70 0.34 17.13 7.83
CA PRO A 70 -0.67 17.60 6.88
C PRO A 70 -0.33 18.94 6.21
N ALA A 71 0.46 19.78 6.88
CA ALA A 71 0.95 21.05 6.32
C ALA A 71 2.00 20.89 5.21
N LEU A 72 2.64 19.72 5.11
CA LEU A 72 3.60 19.35 4.06
C LEU A 72 2.92 18.60 2.90
N ILE A 73 1.60 18.39 2.96
CA ILE A 73 0.85 17.88 1.82
C ILE A 73 0.77 18.99 0.78
N VAL A 74 1.60 18.91 -0.26
CA VAL A 74 1.57 19.78 -1.44
C VAL A 74 0.36 19.40 -2.30
N GLY A 75 -0.83 19.59 -1.74
CA GLY A 75 -2.11 19.18 -2.30
C GLY A 75 -2.25 17.65 -2.47
N PRO A 76 -3.48 17.10 -2.44
CA PRO A 76 -3.71 15.84 -3.13
C PRO A 76 -3.33 16.05 -4.60
N ILE A 77 -2.83 15.01 -5.28
CA ILE A 77 -2.82 15.02 -6.74
C ILE A 77 -4.30 15.08 -7.14
N VAL A 78 -4.79 16.30 -7.40
CA VAL A 78 -6.17 16.53 -7.82
C VAL A 78 -6.21 16.08 -9.26
N TRP A 79 -6.70 14.87 -9.45
CA TRP A 79 -7.12 14.36 -10.73
C TRP A 79 -8.32 15.19 -11.18
N ASP A 80 -8.12 16.18 -12.04
CA ASP A 80 -9.17 17.12 -12.46
C ASP A 80 -10.17 16.46 -13.42
N MET A 81 -10.94 15.49 -12.90
CA MET A 81 -12.18 15.02 -13.52
C MET A 81 -13.41 15.54 -12.79
N ASP A 82 -13.26 16.42 -11.81
CA ASP A 82 -14.38 16.89 -11.02
C ASP A 82 -15.40 17.66 -11.88
N SER A 83 -14.93 18.38 -12.90
CA SER A 83 -15.81 19.06 -13.86
C SER A 83 -16.67 18.06 -14.65
N GLU A 84 -16.06 16.97 -15.13
CA GLU A 84 -16.74 15.92 -15.89
C GLU A 84 -17.71 15.13 -15.00
N ILE A 85 -17.29 14.79 -13.78
CA ILE A 85 -18.16 14.08 -12.82
C ILE A 85 -19.35 14.96 -12.45
N ARG A 86 -19.15 16.27 -12.21
CA ARG A 86 -20.23 17.20 -11.91
C ARG A 86 -21.21 17.33 -13.08
N SER A 87 -20.72 17.44 -14.31
CA SER A 87 -21.59 17.57 -15.48
C SER A 87 -22.38 16.29 -15.73
N ALA A 88 -21.76 15.12 -15.60
CA ALA A 88 -22.43 13.83 -15.73
C ALA A 88 -23.43 13.57 -14.58
N SER A 89 -23.16 14.07 -13.37
CA SER A 89 -24.07 13.90 -12.23
C SER A 89 -25.39 14.65 -12.39
N LEU A 90 -25.45 15.66 -13.26
CA LEU A 90 -26.72 16.32 -13.61
C LEU A 90 -27.66 15.39 -14.40
N GLN A 91 -27.09 14.39 -15.10
CA GLN A 91 -27.84 13.43 -15.92
C GLN A 91 -28.12 12.14 -15.15
N GLU A 92 -27.16 11.68 -14.34
CA GLU A 92 -27.26 10.50 -13.48
C GLU A 92 -27.07 10.95 -12.02
N PRO A 93 -28.14 11.40 -11.32
CA PRO A 93 -28.03 11.79 -9.92
C PRO A 93 -27.68 10.58 -9.05
N GLY A 94 -26.90 10.83 -8.01
CA GLY A 94 -26.47 9.78 -7.08
C GLY A 94 -27.63 9.19 -6.27
N PRO A 95 -27.53 7.92 -5.84
CA PRO A 95 -28.52 7.31 -4.96
C PRO A 95 -28.47 7.93 -3.55
N GLU A 96 -29.58 7.85 -2.80
CA GLU A 96 -29.69 8.37 -1.42
C GLU A 96 -28.67 7.74 -0.43
N GLY A 97 -28.06 6.60 -0.79
CA GLY A 97 -27.04 5.90 0.00
C GLY A 97 -25.60 6.41 -0.18
N CYS A 98 -25.38 7.58 -0.78
CA CYS A 98 -24.03 8.12 -0.93
C CYS A 98 -23.46 8.51 0.45
N PRO A 99 -22.27 7.99 0.83
CA PRO A 99 -21.64 8.37 2.09
C PRO A 99 -21.34 9.86 2.18
N GLU A 100 -21.51 10.42 3.38
CA GLU A 100 -21.18 11.82 3.66
C GLU A 100 -19.72 12.13 3.33
N GLY A 101 -19.47 13.28 2.70
CA GLY A 101 -18.13 13.71 2.29
C GLY A 101 -17.56 13.05 1.03
N ARG A 102 -18.30 12.16 0.36
CA ARG A 102 -17.88 11.55 -0.93
C ARG A 102 -18.71 12.07 -2.11
N VAL A 103 -18.08 12.11 -3.28
CA VAL A 103 -18.72 12.48 -4.55
C VAL A 103 -19.16 11.22 -5.28
N PHE A 104 -20.45 11.14 -5.62
CA PHE A 104 -20.95 10.07 -6.47
C PHE A 104 -20.34 10.13 -7.88
N VAL A 105 -19.95 8.99 -8.44
CA VAL A 105 -19.37 8.90 -9.79
C VAL A 105 -20.36 8.25 -10.76
N PRO A 106 -20.91 9.01 -11.71
CA PRO A 106 -21.72 8.51 -12.82
C PRO A 106 -21.00 7.43 -13.62
N THR A 107 -21.77 6.51 -14.19
CA THR A 107 -21.24 5.32 -14.89
C THR A 107 -20.29 5.71 -16.03
N SER A 108 -20.57 6.80 -16.74
CA SER A 108 -19.74 7.33 -17.83
C SER A 108 -18.32 7.75 -17.38
N CYS A 109 -18.16 8.21 -16.14
CA CYS A 109 -16.89 8.73 -15.62
C CYS A 109 -16.03 7.65 -14.92
N ARG A 110 -16.62 6.52 -14.52
CA ARG A 110 -15.92 5.50 -13.69
C ARG A 110 -14.66 4.96 -14.35
N ARG A 111 -14.73 4.62 -15.65
CA ARG A 111 -13.58 4.07 -16.39
C ARG A 111 -12.43 5.08 -16.50
N GLY A 112 -12.74 6.32 -16.85
CA GLY A 112 -11.75 7.40 -16.91
C GLY A 112 -11.08 7.63 -15.56
N LEU A 113 -11.85 7.57 -14.47
CA LEU A 113 -11.33 7.75 -13.11
C LEU A 113 -10.37 6.63 -12.74
N MET A 114 -10.75 5.38 -13.02
CA MET A 114 -9.91 4.21 -12.75
C MET A 114 -8.61 4.25 -13.56
N GLN A 115 -8.67 4.59 -14.85
CA GLN A 115 -7.49 4.77 -15.70
C GLN A 115 -6.58 5.86 -15.18
N LEU A 116 -7.14 7.04 -14.86
CA LEU A 116 -6.36 8.18 -14.37
C LEU A 116 -5.61 7.88 -13.07
N VAL A 117 -6.26 7.18 -12.14
CA VAL A 117 -5.63 6.78 -10.87
C VAL A 117 -4.63 5.63 -11.07
N HIS A 118 -4.89 4.70 -11.98
CA HIS A 118 -4.01 3.54 -12.19
C HIS A 118 -2.78 3.87 -13.05
N GLU A 119 -2.94 4.65 -14.11
CA GLU A 119 -1.89 4.97 -15.11
C GLU A 119 -1.21 6.32 -14.84
N GLY A 120 -1.71 7.10 -13.88
CA GLY A 120 -1.16 8.40 -13.53
C GLY A 120 0.35 8.34 -13.24
N LEU A 121 1.12 9.26 -13.83
CA LEU A 121 2.59 9.30 -13.74
C LEU A 121 3.12 9.25 -12.30
N GLY A 122 2.31 9.70 -11.32
CA GLY A 122 2.65 9.73 -9.89
C GLY A 122 2.15 8.54 -9.07
N THR A 123 1.36 7.60 -9.61
CA THR A 123 0.76 6.50 -8.84
C THR A 123 1.45 5.16 -9.03
N GLY A 124 2.17 4.98 -10.14
CA GLY A 124 3.04 3.83 -10.37
C GLY A 124 2.30 2.49 -10.47
N HIS A 125 1.17 2.45 -11.19
CA HIS A 125 0.34 1.24 -11.37
C HIS A 125 -0.04 0.58 -10.02
N PRO A 126 -0.79 1.30 -9.16
CA PRO A 126 -1.21 0.76 -7.88
C PRO A 126 -2.06 -0.50 -8.11
N GLY A 127 -1.78 -1.53 -7.30
CA GLY A 127 -2.58 -2.75 -7.27
C GLY A 127 -3.95 -2.55 -6.60
N GLU A 128 -4.82 -3.55 -6.72
CA GLU A 128 -6.26 -3.51 -6.35
C GLU A 128 -6.57 -2.74 -5.06
N LYS A 129 -6.02 -3.20 -3.92
CA LYS A 129 -6.30 -2.59 -2.61
C LYS A 129 -5.92 -1.11 -2.55
N ARG A 130 -4.80 -0.73 -3.18
CA ARG A 130 -4.30 0.63 -3.13
C ARG A 130 -5.15 1.55 -4.01
N THR A 131 -5.54 1.09 -5.18
CA THR A 131 -6.41 1.85 -6.09
C THR A 131 -7.79 2.09 -5.48
N VAL A 132 -8.37 1.06 -4.84
CA VAL A 132 -9.63 1.20 -4.10
C VAL A 132 -9.50 2.27 -3.01
N GLN A 133 -8.45 2.23 -2.19
CA GLN A 133 -8.21 3.24 -1.16
C GLN A 133 -8.09 4.65 -1.73
N LEU A 134 -7.32 4.83 -2.80
CA LEU A 134 -7.10 6.14 -3.43
C LEU A 134 -8.37 6.74 -4.02
N ILE A 135 -9.23 5.93 -4.64
CA ILE A 135 -10.49 6.41 -5.19
C ILE A 135 -11.50 6.69 -4.05
N GLN A 136 -11.57 5.82 -3.05
CA GLN A 136 -12.50 5.93 -1.92
C GLN A 136 -12.26 7.12 -1.00
N THR A 137 -11.11 7.79 -1.08
CA THR A 137 -10.85 9.00 -0.29
C THR A 137 -11.78 10.14 -0.65
N ARG A 138 -12.29 10.18 -1.89
CA ARG A 138 -13.08 11.30 -2.41
C ARG A 138 -14.30 10.87 -3.21
N TYR A 139 -14.25 9.72 -3.87
CA TYR A 139 -15.27 9.27 -4.81
C TYR A 139 -15.98 8.02 -4.31
N TRP A 140 -17.20 7.80 -4.77
CA TRP A 140 -18.00 6.64 -4.41
C TRP A 140 -19.00 6.24 -5.50
N TRP A 141 -19.25 4.94 -5.64
CA TRP A 141 -20.41 4.39 -6.35
C TRP A 141 -20.72 2.98 -5.83
N PRO A 142 -21.95 2.45 -6.05
CA PRO A 142 -22.29 1.09 -5.64
C PRO A 142 -21.32 0.06 -6.25
N ARG A 143 -20.84 -0.89 -5.43
CA ARG A 143 -19.93 -1.97 -5.85
C ARG A 143 -18.59 -1.50 -6.45
N MET A 144 -18.15 -0.28 -6.13
CA MET A 144 -16.90 0.27 -6.67
C MET A 144 -15.67 -0.62 -6.47
N ALA A 145 -15.57 -1.32 -5.34
CA ALA A 145 -14.45 -2.20 -5.07
C ALA A 145 -14.40 -3.36 -6.09
N GLU A 146 -15.54 -3.95 -6.42
CA GLU A 146 -15.62 -5.04 -7.39
C GLU A 146 -15.30 -4.56 -8.82
N GLU A 147 -15.79 -3.38 -9.19
CA GLU A 147 -15.53 -2.78 -10.50
C GLU A 147 -14.04 -2.40 -10.67
N ILE A 148 -13.44 -1.78 -9.65
CA ILE A 148 -12.01 -1.43 -9.64
C ILE A 148 -11.13 -2.68 -9.72
N THR A 149 -11.46 -3.72 -8.93
CA THR A 149 -10.75 -4.99 -8.96
C THR A 149 -10.79 -5.62 -10.35
N ARG A 150 -11.97 -5.67 -10.99
CA ARG A 150 -12.11 -6.19 -12.35
C ARG A 150 -11.27 -5.41 -13.35
N PHE A 151 -11.33 -4.08 -13.29
CA PHE A 151 -10.55 -3.21 -14.17
C PHE A 151 -9.04 -3.46 -14.06
N ILE A 152 -8.53 -3.65 -12.83
CA ILE A 152 -7.10 -3.90 -12.60
C ILE A 152 -6.70 -5.30 -13.05
N GLN A 153 -7.55 -6.31 -12.90
CA GLN A 153 -7.29 -7.68 -13.38
C GLN A 153 -7.21 -7.79 -14.90
N GLU A 154 -7.89 -6.89 -15.62
CA GLU A 154 -7.81 -6.78 -17.08
C GLU A 154 -6.56 -6.00 -17.54
N CYS A 155 -5.78 -5.43 -16.61
CA CYS A 155 -4.60 -4.64 -16.94
C CYS A 155 -3.39 -5.54 -17.28
N PRO A 156 -2.67 -5.28 -18.39
CA PRO A 156 -1.55 -6.11 -18.84
C PRO A 156 -0.21 -5.84 -18.14
N THR A 157 -0.14 -4.87 -17.22
CA THR A 157 1.10 -4.44 -16.53
C THR A 157 1.55 -5.38 -15.42
#